data_AF-A0AAU4FCY7-F1
#
_entry.id   AF-A0AAU4FCY7-F1
#
_cell.length_a   1.000
_cell.length_b   1.000
_cell.length_c   1.000
_cell.angle_alpha   90.00
_cell.angle_beta   90.00
_cell.angle_gamma   90.00
#
_symmetry.space_group_name_H-M   'P 1'
#
loop_
_entity.id
_entity.type
_entity.pdbx_description
1 polymer ?
#
loop_
_entity_poly.entity_id
_entity_poly.type
_entity_poly.pdbx_seq_one_letter_code
_entity_poly.pdbx_strand_id
1 'polypeptide(L)'
;MDNEHAPVTGMWVTADGHIRQELRPDGRYDEARGTRKSAYTGSYTVAGNHIDYVDDTGFTATGDIRDGVLYHEHLVLYREAD
;
A
#
# COMPACT_ATOMS: atom_id res chain seq x y z
N MET A 1 20.89 -9.09 -3.24
CA MET A 1 19.98 -8.51 -2.24
C MET A 1 18.60 -8.70 -2.80
N ASP A 2 17.97 -9.80 -2.41
CA ASP A 2 16.63 -10.14 -2.84
C ASP A 2 15.69 -9.10 -2.23
N ASN A 3 15.15 -8.22 -3.07
CA ASN A 3 14.28 -7.16 -2.63
C ASN A 3 12.94 -7.78 -2.21
N GLU A 4 12.79 -8.08 -0.93
CA GLU A 4 11.59 -8.73 -0.35
C GLU A 4 10.29 -7.95 -0.67
N HIS A 5 10.41 -6.67 -1.07
CA HIS A 5 9.31 -5.79 -1.45
C HIS A 5 9.02 -5.69 -2.95
N ALA A 6 9.88 -6.24 -3.82
CA ALA A 6 9.71 -6.19 -5.27
C ALA A 6 8.32 -6.65 -5.76
N PRO A 7 7.69 -7.71 -5.21
CA PRO A 7 6.36 -8.11 -5.69
C PRO A 7 5.26 -7.11 -5.32
N VAL A 8 5.37 -6.39 -4.20
CA VAL A 8 4.31 -5.48 -3.73
C VAL A 8 4.52 -4.02 -4.13
N THR A 9 5.71 -3.67 -4.61
CA THR A 9 6.04 -2.29 -5.05
C THR A 9 5.22 -1.87 -6.26
N GLY A 10 4.53 -0.73 -6.18
CA GLY A 10 3.71 -0.18 -7.26
C GLY A 10 2.50 0.58 -6.74
N MET A 11 1.66 1.05 -7.67
CA MET A 11 0.45 1.79 -7.34
C MET A 11 -0.73 0.82 -7.13
N TRP A 12 -1.45 1.03 -6.04
CA TRP A 12 -2.64 0.29 -5.64
C TRP A 12 -3.81 1.26 -5.52
N VAL A 13 -4.94 0.95 -6.15
CA VAL A 13 -6.03 1.92 -6.33
C VAL A 13 -7.38 1.28 -6.01
N THR A 14 -8.26 1.99 -5.30
CA THR A 14 -9.64 1.51 -5.10
C THR A 14 -10.38 1.44 -6.44
N ALA A 15 -11.42 0.60 -6.53
CA ALA A 15 -12.17 0.43 -7.78
C ALA A 15 -12.71 1.76 -8.37
N ASP A 16 -13.07 2.71 -7.51
CA ASP A 16 -13.54 4.06 -7.87
C ASP A 16 -12.43 5.09 -8.12
N GLY A 17 -11.15 4.73 -7.91
CA GLY A 17 -10.01 5.62 -8.10
C GLY A 17 -9.81 6.68 -7.01
N HIS A 18 -10.66 6.73 -5.99
CA HIS A 18 -10.62 7.76 -4.95
C HIS A 18 -9.41 7.61 -4.03
N ILE A 19 -8.99 6.39 -3.71
CA ILE A 19 -7.80 6.14 -2.89
C ILE A 19 -6.73 5.52 -3.79
N ARG A 20 -5.54 6.11 -3.73
CA ARG A 20 -4.35 5.65 -4.46
C ARG A 20 -3.19 5.52 -3.48
N GLN A 21 -2.65 4.32 -3.34
CA GLN A 21 -1.53 4.01 -2.47
C GLN A 21 -0.34 3.55 -3.30
N GLU A 22 0.75 4.31 -3.26
CA GLU A 22 2.03 3.91 -3.82
C GLU A 22 2.84 3.14 -2.77
N LEU A 23 3.19 1.89 -3.05
CA LEU A 23 4.20 1.15 -2.28
C LEU A 23 5.54 1.28 -2.99
N ARG A 24 6.51 1.94 -2.36
CA ARG A 24 7.83 2.24 -2.94
C ARG A 24 8.86 1.17 -2.57
N PRO A 25 9.90 0.95 -3.41
CA PRO A 25 10.87 -0.11 -3.18
C PRO A 25 11.78 0.12 -1.97
N ASP A 26 11.79 1.33 -1.41
CA ASP A 26 12.52 1.69 -0.18
C ASP A 26 11.74 1.36 1.11
N GLY A 27 10.64 0.63 1.01
CA GLY A 27 9.80 0.24 2.15
C GLY A 27 8.90 1.38 2.65
N ARG A 28 8.73 2.45 1.87
CA ARG A 28 7.82 3.55 2.21
C ARG A 28 6.54 3.53 1.39
N TYR A 29 5.45 4.02 1.95
CA TYR A 29 4.21 4.22 1.21
C TYR A 29 3.76 5.70 1.21
N ASP A 30 2.99 6.07 0.19
CA ASP A 30 2.25 7.33 0.09
C ASP A 30 0.82 7.02 -0.33
N GLU A 31 -0.16 7.44 0.47
CA GLU A 31 -1.58 7.31 0.16
C GLU A 31 -2.19 8.68 -0.15
N ALA A 32 -2.80 8.81 -1.32
CA ALA A 32 -3.63 9.94 -1.71
C ALA A 32 -5.12 9.57 -1.60
N ARG A 33 -5.95 10.53 -1.16
CA ARG A 33 -7.42 10.41 -1.12
C ARG A 33 -8.07 11.58 -1.86
N GLY A 34 -8.70 11.31 -3.00
CA GLY A 34 -9.30 12.31 -3.87
C GLY A 34 -8.27 13.37 -4.29
N THR A 35 -8.51 14.62 -3.88
CA THR A 35 -7.60 15.75 -4.18
C THR A 35 -6.48 15.92 -3.15
N ARG A 36 -6.56 15.23 -2.00
CA ARG A 36 -5.53 15.30 -0.96
C ARG A 36 -4.44 14.28 -1.28
N LYS A 37 -3.34 14.77 -1.84
CA LYS A 37 -2.09 14.02 -2.00
C LYS A 37 -1.43 13.78 -0.64
N SER A 38 -0.73 12.67 -0.47
CA SER A 38 0.00 12.32 0.76
C SER A 38 -0.86 12.48 2.01
N ALA A 39 -2.10 11.98 1.93
CA ALA A 39 -3.04 11.96 3.05
C ALA A 39 -2.46 11.15 4.23
N TYR A 40 -1.78 10.05 3.90
CA TYR A 40 -0.99 9.26 4.84
C TYR A 40 0.33 8.86 4.20
N THR A 41 1.40 8.90 4.99
CA THR A 41 2.74 8.47 4.59
C THR A 41 3.35 7.69 5.73
N GLY A 42 4.20 6.73 5.41
CA GLY A 42 4.80 5.87 6.42
C GLY A 42 5.71 4.82 5.84
N SER A 43 6.03 3.85 6.68
CA SER A 43 6.82 2.67 6.33
C SER A 43 5.91 1.44 6.30
N TYR A 44 6.31 0.45 5.51
CA TYR A 44 5.64 -0.84 5.47
C TYR A 44 6.65 -1.99 5.46
N THR A 45 6.23 -3.15 5.97
CA THR A 45 6.99 -4.39 5.91
C THR A 45 6.13 -5.50 5.34
N VAL A 46 6.75 -6.48 4.66
CA VAL A 46 6.04 -7.56 3.96
C VAL A 46 6.48 -8.89 4.54
N ALA A 47 5.52 -9.72 4.92
CA ALA A 47 5.75 -11.09 5.40
C ALA A 47 4.86 -12.06 4.60
N GLY A 48 5.44 -12.67 3.57
CA GLY A 48 4.68 -13.51 2.64
C GLY A 48 3.66 -12.68 1.85
N ASN A 49 2.37 -12.86 2.14
CA ASN A 49 1.29 -12.05 1.57
C ASN A 49 0.72 -11.00 2.53
N HIS A 50 1.23 -10.92 3.77
CA HIS A 50 0.82 -9.94 4.76
C HIS A 50 1.68 -8.68 4.66
N ILE A 51 1.08 -7.53 4.93
CA ILE A 51 1.74 -6.22 4.96
C ILE A 51 1.37 -5.50 6.25
N ASP A 52 2.38 -5.11 7.01
CA ASP A 52 2.25 -4.23 8.17
C ASP A 52 2.60 -2.81 7.78
N TYR A 53 1.86 -1.83 8.31
CA TYR A 53 2.07 -0.41 8.07
C TYR A 53 2.28 0.32 9.39
N VAL A 54 3.20 1.29 9.37
CA VAL A 54 3.37 2.28 10.43
C VAL A 54 3.47 3.65 9.78
N ASP A 55 2.49 4.51 10.02
CA ASP A 55 2.49 5.87 9.50
C ASP A 55 3.48 6.77 10.25
N ASP A 56 3.83 7.91 9.66
CA ASP A 56 4.81 8.84 10.24
C ASP A 56 4.31 9.48 11.57
N THR A 57 3.04 9.29 11.95
CA THR A 57 2.46 9.72 13.24
C THR A 57 2.41 8.61 14.28
N GLY A 58 2.74 7.36 13.91
CA GLY A 58 2.72 6.19 14.76
C GLY A 58 1.41 5.39 14.72
N PHE A 59 0.48 5.70 13.81
CA PHE A 59 -0.69 4.85 13.58
C PHE A 59 -0.28 3.57 12.84
N THR A 60 -0.93 2.46 13.16
CA THR A 60 -0.64 1.16 12.57
C THR A 60 -1.85 0.63 11.83
N ALA A 61 -1.60 -0.08 10.74
CA ALA A 61 -2.62 -0.73 9.94
C ALA A 61 -2.03 -1.99 9.30
N THR A 62 -2.90 -2.85 8.81
CA THR A 62 -2.51 -4.12 8.20
C THR A 62 -3.15 -4.31 6.84
N GLY A 63 -2.58 -5.20 6.04
CA GLY A 63 -3.24 -5.66 4.83
C GLY A 63 -2.75 -7.01 4.36
N ASP A 64 -3.53 -7.66 3.51
CA ASP A 64 -3.18 -8.93 2.89
C ASP A 64 -3.35 -8.85 1.38
N ILE A 65 -2.40 -9.43 0.65
CA ILE A 65 -2.55 -9.67 -0.78
C ILE A 65 -3.21 -11.04 -0.99
N ARG A 66 -4.36 -11.04 -1.67
CA ARG A 66 -5.12 -12.25 -2.01
C ARG A 66 -5.49 -12.17 -3.48
N ASP A 67 -5.04 -13.16 -4.27
CA ASP A 67 -5.29 -13.25 -5.71
C ASP A 67 -4.93 -11.95 -6.49
N GLY A 68 -3.84 -11.28 -6.09
CA GLY A 68 -3.37 -10.05 -6.72
C GLY A 68 -4.11 -8.77 -6.29
N VAL A 69 -5.01 -8.87 -5.32
CA VAL A 69 -5.76 -7.74 -4.73
C VAL A 69 -5.25 -7.46 -3.32
N LEU A 70 -5.03 -6.19 -2.99
CA LEU A 70 -4.63 -5.76 -1.66
C LEU A 70 -5.86 -5.43 -0.82
N TYR A 71 -6.07 -6.18 0.24
CA TYR A 71 -7.08 -5.93 1.26
C TYR A 71 -6.41 -5.18 2.41
N HIS A 72 -6.61 -3.88 2.49
CA HIS A 72 -6.00 -3.02 3.50
C HIS A 72 -7.08 -2.48 4.44
N GLU A 73 -7.20 -3.06 5.63
CA GLU A 73 -8.29 -2.77 6.58
C GLU A 73 -9.68 -2.89 5.91
N HIS A 74 -10.38 -1.77 5.73
CA HIS A 74 -11.70 -1.69 5.09
C HIS A 74 -11.62 -1.43 3.57
N LEU A 75 -10.41 -1.34 3.02
CA LEU A 75 -10.16 -1.00 1.63
C LEU A 75 -9.84 -2.25 0.81
N VAL A 76 -10.29 -2.23 -0.44
CA VAL A 76 -9.93 -3.21 -1.46
C VAL A 76 -9.26 -2.44 -2.58
N LEU A 77 -7.97 -2.68 -2.79
CA LEU A 77 -7.14 -1.99 -3.77
C LEU A 77 -6.63 -2.97 -4.83
N TYR A 78 -6.65 -2.51 -6.07
CA TYR A 78 -6.18 -3.25 -7.23
C TYR A 78 -4.87 -2.64 -7.70
N ARG A 79 -3.98 -3.49 -8.20
CA ARG A 79 -2.76 -3.02 -8.85
C ARG A 79 -3.13 -2.17 -10.06
N GLU A 80 -2.64 -0.94 -10.12
CA GLU A 80 -2.72 -0.15 -11.34
C GLU A 80 -1.76 -0.76 -12.35
N ALA A 81 -2.29 -1.16 -13.50
CA ALA A 81 -1.46 -1.57 -14.63
C ALA A 81 -0.82 -0.30 -15.24
N ASP A 82 0.48 -0.39 -15.55
CA ASP A 82 1.20 0.62 -16.35
C ASP A 82 0.63 0.69 -17.78
#